data_AF-A0ABD1HUG9-F1
#
_entry.id   AF-A0ABD1HUG9-F1
#
_cell.length_a   1.000
_cell.length_b   1.000
_cell.length_c   1.000
_cell.angle_alpha   90.00
_cell.angle_beta   90.00
_cell.angle_gamma   90.00
#
_symmetry.space_group_name_H-M   'P 1'
#
loop_
_entity.id
_entity.type
_entity.pdbx_description
1 polymer ?
#
loop_
_entity_poly.entity_id
_entity_poly.type
_entity_poly.pdbx_seq_one_letter_code
_entity_poly.pdbx_strand_id
1 'polypeptide(L)'
;MNKGGGGMGGGAGGTAGPTAAAAAAAAQKQKTLLQRVDTDVGGLVDNFGFLVNVARVNDPPVRNSQESFMMEMRAARMVQAADSLLKLVSELKQTAVFSGFASLNDHVDQRTDEFNKLTEDTNSILTRIGEEAAASLKELEHHYYSSTIRTPQP
;
A
#
# COMPACT_ATOMS: atom_id res chain seq x y z
N MET A 1 -7.26 -51.32 -16.55
CA MET A 1 -6.43 -50.80 -15.44
C MET A 1 -5.10 -50.37 -16.05
N ASN A 2 -4.59 -49.14 -15.93
CA ASN A 2 -4.20 -48.47 -14.70
C ASN A 2 -4.12 -46.94 -14.92
N LYS A 3 -4.48 -46.20 -13.87
CA LYS A 3 -4.39 -44.74 -13.72
C LYS A 3 -2.96 -44.33 -13.35
N GLY A 4 -2.61 -43.08 -13.62
CA GLY A 4 -1.49 -42.35 -13.01
C GLY A 4 -1.23 -41.09 -13.84
N GLY A 5 -1.87 -39.96 -13.54
CA GLY A 5 -1.57 -39.11 -12.40
C GLY A 5 -0.48 -38.12 -12.87
N GLY A 6 -0.77 -36.89 -13.28
CA GLY A 6 -1.66 -35.93 -12.64
C GLY A 6 -0.88 -35.24 -11.51
N GLY A 7 0.02 -34.31 -11.88
CA GLY A 7 0.92 -33.62 -10.95
C GLY A 7 1.41 -32.31 -11.54
N MET A 8 0.48 -31.41 -11.88
CA MET A 8 0.77 -30.02 -12.21
C MET A 8 1.04 -29.30 -10.87
N GLY A 9 2.28 -29.36 -10.41
CA GLY A 9 2.76 -28.59 -9.26
C GLY A 9 2.93 -27.13 -9.65
N GLY A 10 1.83 -26.40 -9.77
CA GLY A 10 1.83 -24.94 -9.87
C GLY A 10 2.22 -24.35 -8.53
N GLY A 11 3.53 -24.18 -8.32
CA GLY A 11 4.05 -23.36 -7.23
C GLY A 11 3.66 -21.91 -7.48
N ALA A 12 2.53 -21.48 -6.94
CA ALA A 12 2.20 -20.08 -6.74
C ALA A 12 3.19 -19.52 -5.70
N GLY A 13 4.39 -19.17 -6.17
CA GLY A 13 5.30 -18.31 -5.43
C GLY A 13 4.64 -16.95 -5.32
N GLY A 14 3.92 -16.73 -4.21
CA GLY A 14 3.40 -15.42 -3.84
C GLY A 14 4.57 -14.47 -3.61
N THR A 15 5.05 -13.85 -4.68
CA THR A 15 5.82 -12.62 -4.58
C THR A 15 4.88 -11.63 -3.90
N ALA A 16 5.24 -11.19 -2.70
CA ALA A 16 4.56 -10.09 -2.05
C ALA A 16 4.44 -8.95 -3.08
N GLY A 17 3.20 -8.64 -3.50
CA GLY A 17 2.97 -7.70 -4.59
C GLY A 17 3.60 -6.34 -4.29
N PRO A 18 3.81 -5.49 -5.31
CA PRO A 18 4.35 -4.13 -5.15
C PRO A 18 3.63 -3.32 -4.04
N THR A 19 2.36 -3.62 -3.81
CA THR A 19 1.51 -3.05 -2.76
C THR A 19 1.96 -3.40 -1.34
N ALA A 20 2.40 -4.64 -1.08
CA ALA A 20 2.87 -5.06 0.24
C ALA A 20 4.21 -4.39 0.61
N ALA A 21 5.11 -4.24 -0.36
CA ALA A 21 6.36 -3.50 -0.19
C ALA A 21 6.10 -2.01 0.06
N ALA A 22 5.15 -1.41 -0.65
CA ALA A 22 4.73 -0.04 -0.45
C ALA A 22 4.10 0.18 0.95
N ALA A 23 3.27 -0.74 1.42
CA ALA A 23 2.69 -0.69 2.77
C ALA A 23 3.76 -0.77 3.88
N ALA A 24 4.75 -1.66 3.73
CA ALA A 24 5.87 -1.76 4.67
C ALA A 24 6.72 -0.47 4.69
N ALA A 25 6.98 0.12 3.51
CA ALA A 25 7.69 1.40 3.41
C ALA A 25 6.90 2.55 4.06
N ALA A 26 5.58 2.58 3.90
CA ALA A 26 4.70 3.56 4.54
C ALA A 26 4.72 3.44 6.07
N ALA A 27 4.63 2.21 6.60
CA ALA A 27 4.71 1.96 8.04
C ALA A 27 6.06 2.39 8.63
N GLN A 28 7.15 2.09 7.92
CA GLN A 28 8.49 2.53 8.34
C GLN A 28 8.62 4.06 8.30
N LYS A 29 8.08 4.72 7.27
CA LYS A 29 8.06 6.18 7.18
C LYS A 29 7.28 6.79 8.35
N GLN A 30 6.12 6.24 8.71
CA GLN A 30 5.33 6.70 9.85
C GLN A 30 6.13 6.61 11.16
N LYS A 31 6.83 5.49 11.39
CA LYS A 31 7.67 5.31 12.58
C LYS A 31 8.77 6.36 12.66
N THR A 32 9.46 6.62 11.56
CA THR A 32 10.52 7.65 11.50
C THR A 32 9.98 9.04 11.81
N LEU A 33 8.80 9.40 11.27
CA LEU A 33 8.18 10.69 11.53
C LEU A 33 7.82 10.86 13.02
N LEU A 34 7.27 9.82 13.66
CA LEU A 34 6.97 9.84 15.09
C LEU A 34 8.25 10.03 15.93
N GLN A 35 9.30 9.26 15.65
CA GLN A 35 10.58 9.39 16.36
C GLN A 35 11.18 10.79 16.23
N ARG A 36 11.04 11.42 15.07
CA ARG A 36 11.53 12.79 14.83
C ARG A 36 10.73 13.82 15.64
N VAL A 37 9.40 13.68 15.73
CA VAL A 37 8.56 14.51 16.60
C VAL A 37 9.02 14.40 18.04
N ASP A 38 9.16 13.18 18.56
CA ASP A 38 9.52 12.95 19.95
C ASP A 38 10.90 13.56 20.26
N THR A 39 11.84 13.42 19.33
CA THR A 39 13.19 13.99 19.45
C THR A 39 13.16 15.52 19.46
N ASP A 40 12.44 16.14 18.52
CA ASP A 40 12.40 17.59 18.39
C ASP A 40 11.63 18.24 19.56
N VAL A 41 10.51 17.64 20.00
CA VAL A 41 9.74 18.11 21.16
C VAL A 41 10.54 17.94 22.45
N GLY A 42 11.17 16.78 22.66
CA GLY A 42 12.06 16.56 23.80
C GLY A 42 13.20 17.59 23.82
N GLY A 43 13.83 17.81 22.66
CA GLY A 43 14.86 18.83 22.49
C GLY A 43 14.37 20.24 22.81
N LEU A 44 13.15 20.63 22.43
CA LEU A 44 12.59 21.93 22.79
C LEU A 44 12.42 22.07 24.31
N VAL A 45 11.81 21.09 24.95
CA VAL A 45 11.52 21.11 26.40
C VAL A 45 12.83 21.13 27.20
N ASP A 46 13.80 20.29 26.86
CA ASP A 46 15.08 20.19 27.56
C ASP A 46 15.90 21.48 27.43
N ASN A 47 15.99 22.04 26.22
CA ASN A 47 16.73 23.27 26.00
C ASN A 47 16.04 24.47 26.66
N PHE A 48 14.70 24.52 26.66
CA PHE A 48 13.95 25.54 27.37
C PHE A 48 14.14 25.44 28.89
N GLY A 49 14.07 24.23 29.45
CA GLY A 49 14.33 23.98 30.87
C GLY A 49 15.73 24.43 31.28
N PHE A 50 16.74 24.20 30.44
CA PHE A 50 18.09 24.70 30.67
C PHE A 50 18.14 26.24 30.68
N LEU A 51 17.53 26.91 29.70
CA LEU A 51 17.48 28.37 29.65
C LEU A 51 16.84 28.98 30.90
N VAL A 52 15.72 28.41 31.35
CA VAL A 52 15.04 28.85 32.57
C VAL A 52 15.95 28.67 33.78
N ASN A 53 16.64 27.53 33.90
CA ASN A 53 17.54 27.26 35.03
C ASN A 53 18.74 28.21 35.07
N VAL A 54 19.35 28.54 33.93
CA VAL A 54 20.47 29.49 33.84
C VAL A 54 20.01 30.93 34.06
N ALA A 55 18.80 31.29 33.63
CA ALA A 55 18.24 32.62 33.85
C ALA A 55 17.90 32.90 35.33
N ARG A 56 17.84 31.87 36.20
CA ARG A 56 17.61 32.07 37.63
C ARG A 56 18.84 32.68 38.28
N VAL A 57 18.72 33.94 38.68
CA VAL A 57 19.72 34.65 39.46
C VAL A 57 19.81 34.01 40.85
N ASN A 58 20.81 33.15 41.05
CA ASN A 58 21.30 32.77 42.37
C ASN A 58 22.73 33.35 42.47
N ASP A 59 23.06 34.05 43.56
CA ASP A 59 24.40 34.61 43.80
C ASP A 59 25.44 33.49 44.06
N PRO A 60 26.23 33.05 43.06
CA PRO A 60 27.70 32.95 43.18
C PRO A 60 28.44 33.25 41.84
N PRO A 61 29.80 33.15 41.74
CA PRO A 61 30.65 34.10 41.02
C PRO A 61 30.33 34.18 39.51
N VAL A 62 30.15 35.43 39.06
CA VAL A 62 29.80 35.85 37.71
C VAL A 62 30.60 35.11 36.63
N ARG A 63 30.00 34.07 36.01
CA ARG A 63 30.48 33.41 34.78
C ARG A 63 29.72 33.92 33.54
N ASN A 64 29.50 35.23 33.49
CA ASN A 64 28.59 35.91 32.55
C ASN A 64 28.82 35.53 31.08
N SER A 65 30.08 35.47 30.61
CA SER A 65 30.36 35.18 29.20
C SER A 65 30.12 33.71 28.81
N GLN A 66 30.48 32.76 29.67
CA GLN A 66 30.31 31.33 29.40
C GLN A 66 28.83 30.94 29.44
N GLU A 67 28.09 31.45 30.42
CA GLU A 67 26.65 31.21 30.56
C GLU A 67 25.85 31.85 29.43
N SER A 68 26.19 33.08 29.03
CA SER A 68 25.58 33.75 27.87
C SER A 68 25.76 32.93 26.59
N PHE A 69 26.98 32.45 26.31
CA PHE A 69 27.23 31.59 25.15
C PHE A 69 26.44 30.29 25.19
N MET A 70 26.35 29.64 26.36
CA MET A 70 25.53 28.43 26.52
C MET A 70 24.05 28.72 26.31
N MET A 71 23.52 29.86 26.78
CA MET A 71 22.14 30.25 26.53
C MET A 71 21.88 30.49 25.03
N GLU A 72 22.76 31.22 24.35
CA GLU A 72 22.65 31.43 22.90
C GLU A 72 22.62 30.11 22.12
N MET A 73 23.51 29.18 22.45
CA MET A 73 23.56 27.88 21.78
C MET A 73 22.29 27.05 22.02
N ARG A 74 21.70 27.14 23.21
CA ARG A 74 20.45 26.44 23.57
C ARG A 74 19.25 27.04 22.86
N ALA A 75 19.18 28.37 22.80
CA ALA A 75 18.16 29.07 22.01
C ALA A 75 18.26 28.72 20.53
N ALA A 76 19.47 28.68 19.96
CA ALA A 76 19.68 28.27 18.57
C ALA A 76 19.21 26.82 18.31
N ARG A 77 19.49 25.89 19.23
CA ARG A 77 19.00 24.50 19.14
C ARG A 77 17.48 24.41 19.23
N MET A 78 16.83 25.25 20.02
CA MET A 78 15.36 25.32 20.05
C MET A 78 14.80 25.79 18.71
N VAL A 79 15.37 26.84 18.11
CA VAL A 79 14.96 27.32 16.79
C VAL A 79 15.12 26.22 15.73
N GLN A 80 16.22 25.47 15.79
CA GLN A 80 16.45 24.34 14.89
C GLN A 80 15.40 23.23 15.06
N ALA A 81 15.07 22.85 16.29
CA ALA A 81 14.03 21.86 16.56
C ALA A 81 12.65 22.33 16.06
N ALA A 82 12.32 23.62 16.26
CA ALA A 82 11.07 24.20 15.76
C ALA A 82 11.00 24.19 14.22
N ASP A 83 12.09 24.53 13.53
CA ASP A 83 12.15 24.44 12.06
C ASP A 83 12.03 22.99 11.57
N SER A 84 12.65 22.03 12.27
CA SER A 84 12.49 20.60 11.97
C SER A 84 11.04 20.15 12.10
N LEU A 85 10.30 20.61 13.13
CA LEU A 85 8.87 20.33 13.29
C LEU A 85 8.03 20.93 12.15
N LEU A 86 8.34 22.14 11.68
CA LEU A 86 7.65 22.76 10.54
C LEU A 86 7.84 21.95 9.24
N LYS A 87 9.07 21.44 9.01
CA LYS A 87 9.36 20.54 7.89
C LYS A 87 8.59 19.23 8.01
N LEU A 88 8.56 18.65 9.19
CA LEU A 88 7.79 17.42 9.45
C LEU A 88 6.28 17.62 9.22
N VAL A 89 5.71 18.74 9.65
CA VAL A 89 4.29 19.07 9.36
C VAL A 89 4.06 19.17 7.86
N SER A 90 5.01 19.72 7.10
CA SER A 90 4.92 19.80 5.64
C SER A 90 4.96 18.41 5.00
N GLU A 91 5.85 17.53 5.46
CA GLU A 91 5.92 16.13 5.01
C GLU A 91 4.64 15.33 5.34
N LEU A 92 4.02 15.59 6.50
CA LEU A 92 2.75 14.99 6.90
C LEU A 92 1.61 15.46 6.01
N LYS A 93 1.51 16.76 5.72
CA LYS A 93 0.52 17.31 4.78
C LYS A 93 0.68 16.68 3.40
N GLN A 94 1.90 16.57 2.90
CA GLN A 94 2.19 15.90 1.64
C GLN A 94 1.71 14.44 1.68
N THR A 95 2.06 13.70 2.73
CA THR A 95 1.67 12.29 2.89
C THR A 95 0.14 12.14 2.96
N ALA A 96 -0.58 13.01 3.66
CA ALA A 96 -2.04 12.97 3.74
C ALA A 96 -2.71 13.20 2.37
N VAL A 97 -2.19 14.15 1.57
CA VAL A 97 -2.68 14.40 0.20
C VAL A 97 -2.49 13.16 -0.69
N PHE A 98 -1.33 12.51 -0.61
CA PHE A 98 -1.03 11.35 -1.45
C PHE A 98 -1.57 10.01 -0.91
N SER A 99 -1.89 9.91 0.38
CA SER A 99 -2.45 8.71 1.01
C SER A 99 -3.79 8.30 0.41
N GLY A 100 -4.60 9.27 -0.02
CA GLY A 100 -5.86 8.98 -0.71
C GLY A 100 -5.66 8.19 -2.01
N PHE A 101 -4.54 8.41 -2.71
CA PHE A 101 -4.22 7.67 -3.94
C PHE A 101 -3.75 6.24 -3.66
N ALA A 102 -3.03 5.99 -2.57
CA ALA A 102 -2.62 4.63 -2.21
C ALA A 102 -3.84 3.73 -1.93
N SER A 103 -4.77 4.21 -1.10
CA SER A 103 -6.03 3.48 -0.84
C SER A 103 -6.89 3.34 -2.10
N LEU A 104 -6.91 4.35 -2.97
CA LEU A 104 -7.60 4.25 -4.25
C LEU A 104 -6.95 3.22 -5.18
N ASN A 105 -5.61 3.14 -5.20
CA ASN A 105 -4.88 2.16 -5.98
C ASN A 105 -5.19 0.74 -5.52
N ASP A 106 -5.15 0.48 -4.21
CA ASP A 106 -5.51 -0.83 -3.63
C ASP A 106 -6.92 -1.25 -4.05
N HIS A 107 -7.86 -0.30 -4.05
CA HIS A 107 -9.25 -0.56 -4.44
C HIS A 107 -9.43 -0.74 -5.96
N VAL A 108 -8.57 -0.13 -6.78
CA VAL A 108 -8.51 -0.38 -8.22
C VAL A 108 -7.93 -1.76 -8.51
N ASP A 109 -6.86 -2.16 -7.82
CA ASP A 109 -6.25 -3.48 -7.94
C ASP A 109 -7.25 -4.57 -7.55
N GLN A 110 -7.93 -4.42 -6.40
CA GLN A 110 -8.96 -5.36 -5.96
C GLN A 110 -10.09 -5.51 -7.00
N ARG A 111 -10.64 -4.40 -7.51
CA ARG A 111 -11.69 -4.47 -8.53
C ARG A 111 -11.19 -5.06 -9.84
N THR A 112 -9.93 -4.86 -10.19
CA THR A 112 -9.31 -5.46 -11.38
C THR A 112 -9.27 -6.97 -11.24
N ASP A 113 -8.85 -7.49 -10.08
CA ASP A 113 -8.86 -8.92 -9.80
C ASP A 113 -10.28 -9.51 -9.82
N GLU A 114 -11.25 -8.80 -9.25
CA GLU A 114 -12.67 -9.19 -9.29
C GLU A 114 -13.20 -9.27 -10.73
N PHE A 115 -12.88 -8.28 -11.59
CA PHE A 115 -13.28 -8.29 -13.00
C PHE A 115 -12.58 -9.38 -13.81
N ASN A 116 -11.31 -9.66 -13.53
CA ASN A 116 -10.59 -10.77 -14.16
C ASN A 116 -11.26 -12.10 -13.83
N LYS A 117 -11.60 -12.32 -12.56
CA LYS A 117 -12.31 -13.52 -12.13
C LYS A 117 -13.69 -13.64 -12.79
N LEU A 118 -14.45 -12.54 -12.83
CA LEU A 118 -15.74 -12.52 -13.51
C LEU A 118 -15.62 -12.85 -15.01
N THR A 119 -14.55 -12.36 -15.65
CA THR A 119 -14.25 -12.65 -17.06
C THR A 119 -13.94 -14.12 -17.27
N GLU A 120 -13.13 -14.73 -16.40
CA GLU A 120 -12.83 -16.17 -16.43
C GLU A 120 -14.09 -17.03 -16.24
N ASP A 121 -14.91 -16.70 -15.23
CA ASP A 121 -16.17 -17.40 -14.97
C ASP A 121 -17.13 -17.29 -16.17
N THR A 122 -17.23 -16.10 -16.75
CA THR A 122 -18.08 -15.86 -17.93
C THR A 122 -17.57 -16.64 -19.14
N ASN A 123 -16.26 -16.64 -19.40
CA ASN A 123 -15.66 -17.41 -20.48
C ASN A 123 -15.85 -18.92 -20.31
N SER A 124 -15.77 -19.43 -19.07
CA SER A 124 -16.04 -20.83 -18.76
C SER A 124 -17.48 -21.22 -19.13
N ILE A 125 -18.46 -20.40 -18.73
CA ILE A 125 -19.87 -20.62 -19.05
C ILE A 125 -20.10 -20.55 -20.57
N LEU A 126 -19.52 -19.56 -21.25
CA LEU A 126 -19.67 -19.40 -22.70
C LEU A 126 -19.12 -20.60 -23.46
N THR A 127 -17.97 -21.13 -23.02
CA THR A 127 -17.37 -22.34 -23.60
C THR A 127 -18.30 -23.53 -23.44
N ARG A 128 -18.88 -23.74 -22.24
CA ARG A 128 -19.83 -24.84 -21.99
C ARG A 128 -21.08 -24.73 -22.87
N ILE A 129 -21.67 -23.55 -22.99
CA ILE A 129 -22.83 -23.31 -23.86
C ILE A 129 -22.48 -23.60 -25.32
N GLY A 130 -21.28 -23.20 -25.75
CA GLY A 130 -20.77 -23.50 -27.10
C GLY A 130 -20.66 -25.01 -27.37
N GLU A 131 -20.16 -25.77 -26.40
CA GLU A 131 -20.08 -27.24 -26.48
C GLU A 131 -21.47 -27.90 -26.53
N GLU A 132 -22.40 -27.46 -25.68
CA GLU A 132 -23.79 -27.96 -25.65
C GLU A 132 -24.51 -27.67 -26.98
N ALA A 133 -24.34 -26.46 -27.53
CA ALA A 133 -24.92 -26.08 -28.82
C ALA A 133 -24.32 -26.89 -29.98
N ALA A 134 -23.00 -27.09 -30.00
CA ALA A 134 -22.33 -27.90 -31.02
C ALA A 134 -22.79 -29.37 -30.96
N ALA A 135 -22.93 -29.93 -29.76
CA ALA A 135 -23.46 -31.28 -29.57
C ALA A 135 -24.90 -31.42 -30.10
N SER A 136 -25.77 -30.46 -29.76
CA SER A 136 -27.17 -30.43 -30.22
C SER A 136 -27.27 -30.33 -31.75
N LEU A 137 -26.43 -29.50 -32.39
CA LEU A 137 -26.39 -29.39 -33.86
C LEU A 137 -25.94 -30.69 -34.52
N LYS A 138 -24.93 -31.36 -33.96
CA LYS A 138 -24.44 -32.65 -34.48
C LYS A 138 -25.51 -33.75 -34.36
N GLU A 139 -26.27 -33.76 -33.28
CA GLU A 139 -27.40 -34.67 -33.09
C GLU A 139 -28.51 -34.39 -34.13
N LEU A 140 -28.84 -33.11 -34.35
CA LEU A 140 -29.83 -32.70 -35.35
C LEU A 140 -29.39 -33.09 -36.78
N GLU A 141 -28.12 -32.86 -37.12
CA GLU A 141 -27.53 -33.28 -38.40
C GLU A 141 -27.64 -34.81 -38.59
N HIS A 142 -27.31 -35.57 -37.55
CA HIS A 142 -27.44 -37.03 -37.58
C HIS A 142 -28.89 -37.48 -37.82
N HIS A 143 -29.86 -36.87 -37.13
CA HIS A 143 -31.28 -37.15 -37.35
C HIS A 143 -31.75 -36.81 -38.76
N TYR A 144 -31.29 -35.70 -39.33
CA TYR A 144 -31.63 -35.32 -40.70
C TYR A 144 -31.16 -36.38 -41.70
N TYR A 145 -29.89 -36.81 -41.63
CA TYR A 145 -29.34 -37.79 -42.56
C TYR A 145 -29.77 -39.24 -42.32
N SER A 146 -30.21 -39.60 -41.11
CA SER A 146 -30.77 -40.93 -40.81
C SER A 146 -32.26 -41.06 -41.08
N SER A 147 -32.98 -39.94 -41.30
CA SER A 147 -34.40 -39.98 -41.66
C SER A 147 -34.61 -40.53 -43.07
N THR A 148 -35.55 -41.46 -43.22
CA THR A 148 -35.88 -42.12 -44.51
C THR A 148 -36.68 -41.24 -45.46
N ILE A 149 -37.09 -40.04 -45.02
CA ILE A 149 -37.90 -39.10 -45.81
C ILE A 149 -36.96 -38.08 -46.44
N ARG A 150 -36.29 -38.46 -47.54
CA ARG A 150 -35.66 -37.47 -48.43
C ARG A 150 -36.77 -36.66 -49.10
N THR A 151 -36.80 -35.34 -48.86
CA THR A 151 -37.53 -34.44 -49.76
C THR A 151 -37.01 -34.67 -51.19
N PRO A 152 -37.88 -34.91 -52.18
CA PRO A 152 -37.46 -35.15 -53.55
C PRO A 152 -36.68 -33.93 -54.05
N GLN A 153 -35.46 -34.18 -54.55
CA GLN A 153 -34.67 -33.16 -55.23
C GLN A 153 -35.40 -32.78 -56.54
N PRO A 154 -35.56 -31.48 -56.87
CA PRO A 154 -36.05 -31.05 -58.17
C PRO A 154 -35.06 -31.34 -59.30
#